data_AF-A0A849DTS3-F1
#
_entry.id   AF-A0A849DTS3-F1
#
_cell.length_a   1.000
_cell.length_b   1.000
_cell.length_c   1.000
_cell.angle_alpha   90.00
_cell.angle_beta   90.00
_cell.angle_gamma   90.00
#
_symmetry.space_group_name_H-M   'P 1'
#
loop_
_entity.id
_entity.type
_entity.pdbx_description
1 polymer ?
#
loop_
_entity_poly.entity_id
_entity_poly.type
_entity_poly.pdbx_seq_one_letter_code
_entity_poly.pdbx_strand_id
1 'polypeptide(L)'
;MENKPKKWMAILKSNDHLRKAKLIIKLWDVVNRIKYQFSKPKTHFKTAYKGEKILLIALFQKGRMRPDLIRLLEAAKSKGMYVFAVNNLKLREPDSLKGLVDFYVERFNYGRDFGSYKHGFLYLFRKKWNKTCPRLLLLNDSIYYTTKGMEQFLDDMISTDKEVLGSTENYEIEYHLGSFCISIGNPVLNKKRFIKFWKRYLLSDIRPKVIHRGEMGLSKVLKRSVSSPDMVDALYSTNRFMRDIQNSDDLLDISIRNARTCSLVDWKRLSAKSVLDASLKSFIAPKYETRGAQAKVDATLEELNHNMFVGGYQGVKDLIRHKIFNDESFEEKSIRDLVVSIQVEVYMTGSQIHQNAAVLIHMGLPLVKLDGLYRGVFNISDMNKVSSQLPETDRTELQRLLLDRPFGGVTLKKWKLEAFNRGWL
;
A
#
# COMPACT_ATOMS: atom_id res chain seq x y z
N MET A 1 -19.29 41.82 -8.38
CA MET A 1 -20.32 40.90 -7.82
C MET A 1 -20.70 39.74 -8.78
N GLU A 2 -19.89 39.39 -9.79
CA GLU A 2 -20.33 38.52 -10.90
C GLU A 2 -20.08 36.99 -10.79
N ASN A 3 -19.51 36.46 -9.70
CA ASN A 3 -19.14 35.03 -9.61
C ASN A 3 -20.12 34.13 -8.82
N LYS A 4 -21.20 34.67 -8.23
CA LYS A 4 -22.14 33.89 -7.44
C LYS A 4 -22.99 32.88 -8.26
N PRO A 5 -23.62 33.23 -9.41
CA PRO A 5 -24.50 32.28 -10.13
C PRO A 5 -23.73 31.10 -10.76
N LYS A 6 -22.47 31.30 -11.18
CA LYS A 6 -21.60 30.22 -11.66
C LYS A 6 -21.26 29.21 -10.56
N LYS A 7 -21.04 29.68 -9.32
CA LYS A 7 -20.75 28.82 -8.16
C LYS A 7 -21.95 27.96 -7.76
N TRP A 8 -23.16 28.53 -7.75
CA TRP A 8 -24.39 27.77 -7.46
C TRP A 8 -24.71 26.71 -8.52
N MET A 9 -24.58 27.04 -9.81
CA MET A 9 -24.75 26.05 -10.88
C MET A 9 -23.69 24.94 -10.83
N ALA A 10 -22.45 25.26 -10.46
CA ALA A 10 -21.41 24.25 -10.26
C ALA A 10 -21.72 23.30 -9.09
N ILE A 11 -22.24 23.82 -7.97
CA ILE A 11 -22.67 23.03 -6.81
C ILE A 11 -23.86 22.11 -7.18
N LEU A 12 -24.85 22.63 -7.90
CA LEU A 12 -26.00 21.84 -8.36
C LEU A 12 -25.58 20.72 -9.33
N LYS A 13 -24.68 21.01 -10.29
CA LYS A 13 -24.14 20.02 -11.23
C LYS A 13 -23.29 18.95 -10.52
N SER A 14 -22.48 19.33 -9.54
CA SER A 14 -21.72 18.37 -8.71
C SER A 14 -22.65 17.46 -7.90
N ASN A 15 -23.71 18.00 -7.31
CA ASN A 15 -24.73 17.22 -6.59
C ASN A 15 -25.49 16.23 -7.50
N ASP A 16 -25.80 16.60 -8.74
CA ASP A 16 -26.40 15.69 -9.73
C ASP A 16 -25.43 14.56 -10.13
N HIS A 17 -24.18 14.90 -10.47
CA HIS A 17 -23.15 13.91 -10.81
C HIS A 17 -22.88 12.94 -9.66
N LEU A 18 -22.93 13.42 -8.41
CA LEU A 18 -22.81 12.60 -7.22
C LEU A 18 -23.97 11.60 -7.07
N ARG A 19 -25.22 12.06 -7.22
CA ARG A 19 -26.40 11.19 -7.14
C ARG A 19 -26.33 10.12 -8.23
N LYS A 20 -25.97 10.50 -9.46
CA LYS A 20 -25.73 9.57 -10.58
C LYS A 20 -24.63 8.57 -10.26
N ALA A 21 -23.50 9.01 -9.71
CA ALA A 21 -22.39 8.14 -9.32
C ALA A 21 -22.83 7.06 -8.33
N LYS A 22 -23.56 7.44 -7.27
CA LYS A 22 -24.09 6.48 -6.27
C LYS A 22 -25.00 5.44 -6.91
N LEU A 23 -25.94 5.88 -7.76
CA LEU A 23 -26.90 5.00 -8.41
C LEU A 23 -26.21 4.03 -9.37
N ILE A 24 -25.36 4.54 -10.26
CA ILE A 24 -24.65 3.74 -11.26
C ILE A 24 -23.78 2.68 -10.59
N ILE A 25 -22.99 3.03 -9.56
CA ILE A 25 -22.11 2.09 -8.88
C ILE A 25 -22.91 1.00 -8.17
N LYS A 26 -24.02 1.33 -7.51
CA LYS A 26 -24.90 0.35 -6.87
C LYS A 26 -25.54 -0.59 -7.88
N LEU A 27 -26.06 -0.06 -8.98
CA LEU A 27 -26.65 -0.87 -10.05
C LEU A 27 -25.60 -1.78 -10.68
N TRP A 28 -24.39 -1.27 -10.92
CA TRP A 28 -23.31 -2.04 -11.51
C TRP A 28 -22.86 -3.20 -10.59
N ASP A 29 -22.74 -2.95 -9.29
CA ASP A 29 -22.47 -3.99 -8.27
C ASP A 29 -23.54 -5.09 -8.27
N VAL A 30 -24.83 -4.74 -8.42
CA VAL A 30 -25.93 -5.70 -8.50
C VAL A 30 -25.89 -6.50 -9.80
N VAL A 31 -25.73 -5.83 -10.95
CA VAL A 31 -25.65 -6.49 -12.26
C VAL A 31 -24.46 -7.45 -12.31
N ASN A 32 -23.29 -7.03 -11.84
CA ASN A 32 -22.10 -7.90 -11.80
C ASN A 32 -22.29 -9.06 -10.81
N ARG A 33 -22.99 -8.87 -9.70
CA ARG A 33 -23.36 -9.96 -8.78
C ARG A 33 -24.22 -11.01 -9.46
N ILE A 34 -25.24 -10.59 -10.20
CA ILE A 34 -26.13 -11.50 -10.93
C ILE A 34 -25.32 -12.25 -11.98
N LYS A 35 -24.54 -11.54 -12.82
CA LYS A 35 -23.65 -12.17 -13.81
C LYS A 35 -22.68 -13.17 -13.17
N TYR A 36 -22.12 -12.82 -12.01
CA TYR A 36 -21.24 -13.69 -11.25
C TYR A 36 -21.94 -14.98 -10.80
N GLN A 37 -23.18 -14.90 -10.30
CA GLN A 37 -23.95 -16.08 -9.86
C GLN A 37 -24.21 -17.08 -11.01
N PHE A 38 -24.40 -16.58 -12.23
CA PHE A 38 -24.57 -17.42 -13.42
C PHE A 38 -23.26 -17.83 -14.08
N SER A 39 -22.13 -17.22 -13.70
CA SER A 39 -20.81 -17.57 -14.21
C SER A 39 -20.23 -18.80 -13.50
N LYS A 40 -19.62 -19.71 -14.25
CA LYS A 40 -18.86 -20.83 -13.70
C LYS A 40 -17.36 -20.57 -13.88
N PRO A 41 -16.55 -20.63 -12.80
CA PRO A 41 -15.09 -20.58 -12.93
C PRO A 41 -14.59 -21.73 -13.82
N LYS A 42 -13.66 -21.43 -14.74
CA LYS A 42 -13.00 -22.40 -15.61
C LYS A 42 -11.65 -22.79 -14.99
N THR A 43 -11.52 -24.05 -14.60
CA THR A 43 -10.20 -24.63 -14.30
C THR A 43 -9.54 -25.04 -15.61
N HIS A 44 -8.32 -24.56 -15.88
CA HIS A 44 -7.58 -24.94 -17.09
C HIS A 44 -6.68 -26.15 -16.82
N PHE A 45 -5.94 -26.14 -15.73
CA PHE A 45 -5.12 -27.27 -15.29
C PHE A 45 -4.96 -27.26 -13.77
N LYS A 46 -4.62 -28.43 -13.23
CA LYS A 46 -4.39 -28.64 -11.80
C LYS A 46 -3.49 -29.84 -11.56
N THR A 47 -2.43 -29.68 -10.79
CA THR A 47 -1.56 -30.77 -10.29
C THR A 47 -2.01 -31.25 -8.90
N ALA A 48 -1.48 -32.39 -8.45
CA ALA A 48 -1.74 -32.90 -7.11
C ALA A 48 -1.04 -32.04 -6.05
N TYR A 49 -1.75 -31.68 -4.99
CA TYR A 49 -1.21 -30.98 -3.83
C TYR A 49 -0.75 -32.00 -2.79
N LYS A 50 0.48 -31.86 -2.30
CA LYS A 50 1.17 -32.82 -1.42
C LYS A 50 1.47 -32.27 -0.02
N GLY A 51 0.92 -31.12 0.35
CA GLY A 51 1.15 -30.51 1.67
C GLY A 51 2.21 -29.42 1.66
N GLU A 52 2.54 -28.87 0.49
CA GLU A 52 3.49 -27.77 0.33
C GLU A 52 2.95 -26.46 0.94
N LYS A 53 3.84 -25.48 1.15
CA LYS A 53 3.39 -24.09 1.39
C LYS A 53 2.65 -23.61 0.14
N ILE A 54 1.53 -22.91 0.31
CA ILE A 54 0.69 -22.46 -0.81
C ILE A 54 0.93 -20.98 -1.10
N LEU A 55 1.17 -20.62 -2.36
CA LEU A 55 0.98 -19.26 -2.86
C LEU A 55 -0.42 -19.17 -3.47
N LEU A 56 -1.32 -18.43 -2.83
CA LEU A 56 -2.63 -18.08 -3.39
C LEU A 56 -2.57 -16.68 -4.00
N ILE A 57 -2.53 -16.59 -5.33
CA ILE A 57 -2.40 -15.32 -6.04
C ILE A 57 -3.69 -14.92 -6.77
N ALA A 58 -4.18 -13.71 -6.49
CA ALA A 58 -5.28 -13.09 -7.20
C ALA A 58 -4.77 -12.26 -8.38
N LEU A 59 -5.29 -12.56 -9.58
CA LEU A 59 -4.85 -11.94 -10.82
C LEU A 59 -6.01 -11.22 -11.54
N PHE A 60 -5.66 -10.16 -12.28
CA PHE A 60 -6.48 -9.38 -13.19
C PHE A 60 -5.73 -9.21 -14.53
N GLN A 61 -5.39 -10.34 -15.15
CA GLN A 61 -4.45 -10.42 -16.28
C GLN A 61 -5.18 -10.77 -17.57
N LYS A 62 -5.10 -9.89 -18.58
CA LYS A 62 -5.75 -10.06 -19.87
C LYS A 62 -4.73 -10.35 -20.96
N GLY A 63 -4.98 -11.41 -21.72
CA GLY A 63 -4.14 -11.78 -22.85
C GLY A 63 -2.87 -12.48 -22.40
N ARG A 64 -1.86 -11.73 -21.95
CA ARG A 64 -0.60 -12.27 -21.45
C ARG A 64 -0.39 -11.90 -19.99
N MET A 65 0.36 -12.73 -19.27
CA MET A 65 0.86 -12.41 -17.94
C MET A 65 1.88 -11.27 -18.03
N ARG A 66 1.91 -10.36 -17.05
CA ARG A 66 3.00 -9.38 -16.98
C ARG A 66 4.34 -10.07 -16.65
N PRO A 67 5.47 -9.56 -17.15
CA PRO A 67 6.79 -10.16 -16.89
C PRO A 67 7.17 -10.22 -15.39
N ASP A 68 6.84 -9.19 -14.60
CA ASP A 68 7.08 -9.16 -13.15
C ASP A 68 6.41 -10.34 -12.42
N LEU A 69 5.20 -10.68 -12.83
CA LEU A 69 4.46 -11.83 -12.28
C LEU A 69 5.10 -13.15 -12.69
N ILE A 70 5.64 -13.28 -13.90
CA ILE A 70 6.35 -14.51 -14.31
C ILE A 70 7.57 -14.73 -13.41
N ARG A 71 8.37 -13.68 -13.17
CA ARG A 71 9.54 -13.75 -12.28
C ARG A 71 9.17 -14.07 -10.84
N LEU A 72 8.07 -13.52 -10.34
CA LEU A 72 7.51 -13.89 -9.02
C LEU A 72 7.13 -15.37 -8.96
N LEU A 73 6.47 -15.88 -10.00
CA LEU A 73 6.03 -17.28 -10.06
C LEU A 73 7.22 -18.23 -10.11
N GLU A 74 8.26 -17.91 -10.90
CA GLU A 74 9.53 -18.64 -10.94
C GLU A 74 10.18 -18.70 -9.55
N ALA A 75 10.30 -17.54 -8.87
CA ALA A 75 10.84 -17.47 -7.52
C ALA A 75 10.00 -18.27 -6.50
N ALA A 76 8.66 -18.18 -6.57
CA ALA A 76 7.81 -18.98 -5.70
C ALA A 76 7.98 -20.50 -5.93
N LYS A 77 8.15 -20.92 -7.18
CA LYS A 77 8.42 -22.33 -7.52
C LYS A 77 9.80 -22.79 -7.07
N SER A 78 10.83 -21.94 -7.15
CA SER A 78 12.19 -22.26 -6.67
C SER A 78 12.19 -22.52 -5.15
N LYS A 79 11.30 -21.85 -4.39
CA LYS A 79 11.06 -22.08 -2.96
C LYS A 79 10.17 -23.29 -2.64
N GLY A 80 9.80 -24.09 -3.64
CA GLY A 80 8.98 -25.30 -3.46
C GLY A 80 7.51 -25.01 -3.11
N MET A 81 6.99 -23.83 -3.42
CA MET A 81 5.59 -23.51 -3.16
C MET A 81 4.65 -24.17 -4.18
N TYR A 82 3.45 -24.52 -3.71
CA TYR A 82 2.31 -24.86 -4.56
C TYR A 82 1.59 -23.58 -4.97
N VAL A 83 1.59 -23.26 -6.27
CA VAL A 83 1.05 -22.01 -6.78
C VAL A 83 -0.39 -22.21 -7.24
N PHE A 84 -1.32 -21.58 -6.52
CA PHE A 84 -2.73 -21.51 -6.86
C PHE A 84 -3.07 -20.10 -7.35
N ALA A 85 -3.22 -19.94 -8.67
CA ALA A 85 -3.54 -18.69 -9.32
C ALA A 85 -5.02 -18.61 -9.73
N VAL A 86 -5.69 -17.54 -9.29
CA VAL A 86 -7.09 -17.25 -9.63
C VAL A 86 -7.17 -15.91 -10.38
N ASN A 87 -7.39 -15.99 -11.69
CA ASN A 87 -7.47 -14.85 -12.58
C ASN A 87 -8.91 -14.42 -12.85
N ASN A 88 -9.16 -13.12 -12.75
CA ASN A 88 -10.46 -12.50 -13.00
C ASN A 88 -10.69 -12.16 -14.48
N LEU A 89 -9.67 -12.32 -15.32
CA LEU A 89 -9.72 -12.13 -16.77
C LEU A 89 -9.25 -13.39 -17.49
N LYS A 90 -9.14 -13.30 -18.82
CA LYS A 90 -8.77 -14.43 -19.69
C LYS A 90 -7.37 -14.22 -20.27
N LEU A 91 -6.54 -15.25 -20.17
CA LEU A 91 -5.28 -15.35 -20.92
C LEU A 91 -5.53 -15.96 -22.30
N ARG A 92 -4.67 -15.62 -23.27
CA ARG A 92 -4.66 -16.20 -24.62
C ARG A 92 -4.15 -17.64 -24.57
N GLU A 93 -3.05 -17.86 -23.85
CA GLU A 93 -2.38 -19.16 -23.75
C GLU A 93 -2.18 -19.54 -22.27
N PRO A 94 -3.24 -19.97 -21.55
CA PRO A 94 -3.14 -20.41 -20.16
C PRO A 94 -2.08 -21.49 -19.93
N ASP A 95 -1.92 -22.40 -20.90
CA ASP A 95 -1.00 -23.54 -20.80
C ASP A 95 0.48 -23.13 -20.74
N SER A 96 0.82 -21.89 -21.15
CA SER A 96 2.17 -21.32 -20.96
C SER A 96 2.57 -21.19 -19.48
N LEU A 97 1.61 -21.27 -18.57
CA LEU A 97 1.86 -21.22 -17.12
C LEU A 97 2.12 -22.60 -16.50
N LYS A 98 2.02 -23.70 -17.26
CA LYS A 98 2.34 -25.04 -16.74
C LYS A 98 3.82 -25.07 -16.31
N GLY A 99 4.09 -25.63 -15.13
CA GLY A 99 5.41 -25.61 -14.51
C GLY A 99 5.63 -24.43 -13.56
N LEU A 100 5.04 -23.27 -13.85
CA LEU A 100 5.07 -22.08 -12.98
C LEU A 100 3.86 -21.99 -12.05
N VAL A 101 2.73 -22.52 -12.49
CA VAL A 101 1.48 -22.58 -11.73
C VAL A 101 1.06 -24.04 -11.60
N ASP A 102 0.61 -24.41 -10.41
CA ASP A 102 0.13 -25.76 -10.11
C ASP A 102 -1.38 -25.88 -10.31
N PHE A 103 -2.12 -24.82 -9.99
CA PHE A 103 -3.57 -24.76 -10.17
C PHE A 103 -3.98 -23.41 -10.73
N TYR A 104 -4.46 -23.38 -11.97
CA TYR A 104 -4.90 -22.16 -12.64
C TYR A 104 -6.41 -22.16 -12.89
N VAL A 105 -7.07 -21.10 -12.41
CA VAL A 105 -8.52 -20.89 -12.56
C VAL A 105 -8.79 -19.50 -13.12
N GLU A 106 -9.66 -19.43 -14.12
CA GLU A 106 -10.25 -18.18 -14.59
C GLU A 106 -11.70 -18.04 -14.10
N ARG A 107 -12.07 -16.85 -13.64
CA ARG A 107 -13.42 -16.57 -13.15
C ARG A 107 -13.93 -15.22 -13.66
N PHE A 108 -15.23 -15.02 -13.55
CA PHE A 108 -15.83 -13.71 -13.81
C PHE A 108 -15.31 -12.67 -12.81
N ASN A 109 -14.93 -11.49 -13.33
CA ASN A 109 -14.45 -10.38 -12.53
C ASN A 109 -15.56 -9.75 -11.67
N TYR A 110 -15.70 -10.24 -10.45
CA TYR A 110 -16.58 -9.66 -9.43
C TYR A 110 -15.97 -9.84 -8.04
N GLY A 111 -16.01 -8.80 -7.20
CA GLY A 111 -15.48 -8.85 -5.84
C GLY A 111 -13.99 -8.54 -5.72
N ARG A 112 -13.36 -8.01 -6.78
CA ARG A 112 -11.92 -7.66 -6.82
C ARG A 112 -11.02 -8.85 -6.43
N ASP A 113 -9.88 -8.57 -5.80
CA ASP A 113 -8.93 -9.54 -5.25
C ASP A 113 -9.61 -10.45 -4.21
N PHE A 114 -10.45 -9.91 -3.33
CA PHE A 114 -11.23 -10.70 -2.37
C PHE A 114 -12.15 -11.74 -3.01
N GLY A 115 -12.62 -11.51 -4.24
CA GLY A 115 -13.35 -12.50 -5.03
C GLY A 115 -12.48 -13.72 -5.36
N SER A 116 -11.25 -13.46 -5.81
CA SER A 116 -10.25 -14.50 -6.10
C SER A 116 -9.79 -15.21 -4.82
N TYR A 117 -9.51 -14.46 -3.75
CA TYR A 117 -9.15 -15.02 -2.45
C TYR A 117 -10.26 -15.92 -1.91
N LYS A 118 -11.52 -15.45 -1.94
CA LYS A 118 -12.66 -16.26 -1.49
C LYS A 118 -12.77 -17.55 -2.29
N HIS A 119 -12.59 -17.50 -3.61
CA HIS A 119 -12.57 -18.72 -4.43
C HIS A 119 -11.49 -19.69 -3.95
N GLY A 120 -10.26 -19.20 -3.77
CA GLY A 120 -9.13 -19.99 -3.27
C GLY A 120 -9.41 -20.63 -1.91
N PHE A 121 -9.76 -19.83 -0.90
CA PHE A 121 -10.03 -20.33 0.45
C PHE A 121 -11.20 -21.33 0.51
N LEU A 122 -12.30 -21.07 -0.19
CA LEU A 122 -13.41 -22.02 -0.24
C LEU A 122 -13.00 -23.35 -0.88
N TYR A 123 -12.16 -23.31 -1.91
CA TYR A 123 -11.61 -24.50 -2.50
C TYR A 123 -10.71 -25.26 -1.51
N LEU A 124 -9.78 -24.56 -0.83
CA LEU A 124 -8.91 -25.15 0.18
C LEU A 124 -9.71 -25.87 1.27
N PHE A 125 -10.74 -25.22 1.81
CA PHE A 125 -11.58 -25.81 2.88
C PHE A 125 -12.35 -27.03 2.40
N ARG A 126 -12.92 -26.97 1.19
CA ARG A 126 -13.66 -28.11 0.61
C ARG A 126 -12.76 -29.31 0.38
N LYS A 127 -11.50 -29.10 -0.02
CA LYS A 127 -10.50 -30.15 -0.21
C LYS A 127 -9.70 -30.48 1.04
N LYS A 128 -10.01 -29.84 2.18
CA LYS A 128 -9.30 -29.99 3.46
C LYS A 128 -7.80 -29.66 3.36
N TRP A 129 -7.36 -28.89 2.35
CA TRP A 129 -5.95 -28.51 2.17
C TRP A 129 -5.45 -27.62 3.31
N ASN A 130 -6.34 -26.86 3.94
CA ASN A 130 -6.03 -26.11 5.15
C ASN A 130 -5.55 -26.99 6.32
N LYS A 131 -5.80 -28.31 6.29
CA LYS A 131 -5.32 -29.23 7.32
C LYS A 131 -3.83 -29.54 7.18
N THR A 132 -3.36 -29.73 5.95
CA THR A 132 -1.97 -30.11 5.66
C THR A 132 -1.11 -28.94 5.23
N CYS A 133 -1.68 -27.80 4.82
CA CYS A 133 -0.94 -26.59 4.42
C CYS A 133 -0.17 -25.99 5.60
N PRO A 134 1.16 -26.05 5.62
CA PRO A 134 1.95 -25.50 6.73
C PRO A 134 1.82 -23.98 6.81
N ARG A 135 1.79 -23.30 5.66
CA ARG A 135 1.65 -21.85 5.55
C ARG A 135 1.11 -21.46 4.18
N LEU A 136 0.24 -20.46 4.15
CA LEU A 136 -0.31 -19.89 2.92
C LEU A 136 0.12 -18.44 2.80
N LEU A 137 0.75 -18.08 1.67
CA LEU A 137 1.03 -16.71 1.27
C LEU A 137 -0.05 -16.23 0.30
N LEU A 138 -0.70 -15.13 0.64
CA LEU A 138 -1.68 -14.44 -0.19
C LEU A 138 -0.96 -13.34 -0.98
N LEU A 139 -1.13 -13.27 -2.29
CA LEU A 139 -0.61 -12.19 -3.13
C LEU A 139 -1.68 -11.68 -4.12
N ASN A 140 -1.56 -10.45 -4.59
CA ASN A 140 -2.33 -9.98 -5.76
C ASN A 140 -1.48 -9.15 -6.73
N ASP A 141 -1.99 -8.97 -7.94
CA ASP A 141 -1.30 -8.23 -8.99
C ASP A 141 -1.58 -6.72 -9.02
N SER A 142 -2.11 -6.15 -7.93
CA SER A 142 -2.23 -4.69 -7.78
C SER A 142 -0.91 -4.00 -7.40
N ILE A 143 0.15 -4.80 -7.30
CA ILE A 143 1.54 -4.43 -7.07
C ILE A 143 2.40 -4.91 -8.23
N TYR A 144 3.50 -4.21 -8.42
CA TYR A 144 4.64 -4.63 -9.21
C TYR A 144 5.63 -5.37 -8.31
N TYR A 145 6.20 -6.46 -8.80
CA TYR A 145 7.21 -7.25 -8.12
C TYR A 145 8.59 -6.97 -8.73
N THR A 146 9.46 -6.28 -8.01
CA THR A 146 10.85 -6.12 -8.46
C THR A 146 11.66 -7.37 -8.15
N THR A 147 12.60 -7.68 -9.03
CA THR A 147 13.61 -8.73 -8.85
C THR A 147 14.55 -8.45 -7.66
N LYS A 148 14.79 -7.17 -7.34
CA LYS A 148 15.65 -6.76 -6.22
C LYS A 148 14.99 -7.14 -4.90
N GLY A 149 15.60 -8.07 -4.15
CA GLY A 149 15.12 -8.50 -2.83
C GLY A 149 13.96 -9.50 -2.85
N MET A 150 13.49 -9.95 -4.02
CA MET A 150 12.32 -10.84 -4.14
C MET A 150 12.52 -12.19 -3.45
N GLU A 151 13.68 -12.82 -3.66
CA GLU A 151 14.00 -14.14 -3.09
C GLU A 151 13.98 -14.10 -1.55
N GLN A 152 14.72 -13.14 -0.96
CA GLN A 152 14.77 -12.95 0.48
C GLN A 152 13.39 -12.61 1.05
N PHE A 153 12.64 -11.74 0.39
CA PHE A 153 11.28 -11.40 0.81
C PHE A 153 10.36 -12.61 0.84
N LEU A 154 10.41 -13.48 -0.18
CA LEU A 154 9.62 -14.70 -0.17
C LEU A 154 10.04 -15.62 0.97
N ASP A 155 11.35 -15.78 1.21
CA ASP A 155 11.88 -16.56 2.34
C ASP A 155 11.37 -16.05 3.69
N ASP A 156 11.46 -14.74 3.93
CA ASP A 156 10.96 -14.10 5.15
C ASP A 156 9.46 -14.36 5.35
N MET A 157 8.67 -14.19 4.27
CA MET A 157 7.22 -14.36 4.32
C MET A 157 6.79 -15.82 4.55
N ILE A 158 7.57 -16.81 4.11
CA ILE A 158 7.21 -18.23 4.20
C ILE A 158 7.91 -18.98 5.34
N SER A 159 8.94 -18.41 5.96
CA SER A 159 9.75 -19.07 7.00
C SER A 159 9.64 -18.41 8.38
N THR A 160 8.88 -17.32 8.52
CA THR A 160 8.59 -16.68 9.82
C THR A 160 7.90 -17.62 10.84
N ASP A 161 8.20 -17.38 12.11
CA ASP A 161 7.55 -17.95 13.29
C ASP A 161 6.17 -17.32 13.59
N LYS A 162 5.92 -16.08 13.14
CA LYS A 162 4.64 -15.38 13.31
C LYS A 162 3.49 -16.14 12.68
N GLU A 163 2.40 -16.35 13.42
CA GLU A 163 1.22 -17.05 12.89
C GLU A 163 0.56 -16.27 11.75
N VAL A 164 0.68 -14.94 11.74
CA VAL A 164 0.27 -14.07 10.64
C VAL A 164 1.34 -13.01 10.41
N LEU A 165 1.78 -12.85 9.18
CA LEU A 165 2.73 -11.81 8.79
C LEU A 165 2.20 -11.06 7.56
N GLY A 166 1.91 -9.77 7.69
CA GLY A 166 1.68 -8.89 6.55
C GLY A 166 3.01 -8.39 5.97
N SER A 167 3.04 -7.95 4.72
CA SER A 167 4.21 -7.20 4.23
C SER A 167 4.28 -5.79 4.84
N THR A 168 3.16 -5.06 4.82
CA THR A 168 3.04 -3.68 5.28
C THR A 168 1.74 -3.47 6.07
N GLU A 169 1.67 -2.32 6.72
CA GLU A 169 0.55 -1.85 7.52
C GLU A 169 -0.21 -0.71 6.82
N ASN A 170 -1.39 -0.37 7.32
CA ASN A 170 -2.18 0.75 6.83
C ASN A 170 -2.89 1.44 7.99
N TYR A 171 -2.81 2.77 8.03
CA TYR A 171 -3.32 3.65 9.09
C TYR A 171 -4.37 4.65 8.58
N GLU A 172 -4.75 4.61 7.29
CA GLU A 172 -5.61 5.64 6.66
C GLU A 172 -7.03 5.73 7.26
N ILE A 173 -7.63 4.59 7.60
CA ILE A 173 -9.01 4.52 8.12
C ILE A 173 -9.04 3.86 9.50
N GLU A 174 -8.49 2.66 9.59
CA GLU A 174 -8.31 1.90 10.82
C GLU A 174 -7.05 1.07 10.64
N TYR A 175 -6.29 0.80 11.71
CA TYR A 175 -5.07 0.00 11.62
C TYR A 175 -5.33 -1.45 11.14
N HIS A 176 -4.77 -1.81 9.98
CA HIS A 176 -4.90 -3.14 9.38
C HIS A 176 -3.68 -3.55 8.54
N LEU A 177 -3.54 -4.85 8.25
CA LEU A 177 -2.52 -5.36 7.34
C LEU A 177 -2.95 -5.19 5.88
N GLY A 178 -2.01 -4.88 4.98
CA GLY A 178 -2.30 -4.78 3.56
C GLY A 178 -2.70 -6.13 2.94
N SER A 179 -3.93 -6.25 2.42
CA SER A 179 -4.46 -7.52 1.88
C SER A 179 -3.80 -7.99 0.58
N PHE A 180 -2.90 -7.19 0.00
CA PHE A 180 -2.14 -7.55 -1.19
C PHE A 180 -0.99 -8.51 -0.89
N CYS A 181 -0.55 -8.61 0.37
CA CYS A 181 0.46 -9.58 0.77
C CYS A 181 0.36 -9.94 2.27
N ILE A 182 -0.15 -11.14 2.54
CA ILE A 182 -0.33 -11.69 3.90
C ILE A 182 0.05 -13.17 3.92
N SER A 183 0.96 -13.55 4.80
CA SER A 183 1.31 -14.92 5.13
C SER A 183 0.53 -15.40 6.36
N ILE A 184 -0.02 -16.61 6.28
CA ILE A 184 -0.91 -17.18 7.30
C ILE A 184 -0.45 -18.62 7.60
N GLY A 185 -0.04 -18.86 8.84
CA GLY A 185 0.35 -20.18 9.33
C GLY A 185 -0.84 -21.14 9.50
N ASN A 186 -0.55 -22.44 9.46
CA ASN A 186 -1.54 -23.51 9.63
C ASN A 186 -2.47 -23.34 10.86
N PRO A 187 -1.99 -22.95 12.06
CA PRO A 187 -2.86 -22.80 13.22
C PRO A 187 -4.04 -21.87 12.96
N VAL A 188 -3.80 -20.76 12.25
CA VAL A 188 -4.82 -19.75 11.89
C VAL A 188 -5.73 -20.26 10.76
N LEU A 189 -5.19 -20.93 9.74
CA LEU A 189 -5.97 -21.52 8.64
C LEU A 189 -7.05 -22.49 9.12
N ASN A 190 -6.84 -23.10 10.29
CA ASN A 190 -7.75 -24.08 10.90
C ASN A 190 -8.76 -23.48 11.90
N LYS A 191 -8.66 -22.19 12.25
CA LYS A 191 -9.59 -21.58 13.21
C LYS A 191 -10.99 -21.47 12.62
N LYS A 192 -11.99 -21.89 13.40
CA LYS A 192 -13.43 -21.81 13.01
C LYS A 192 -13.83 -20.40 12.57
N ARG A 193 -13.30 -19.36 13.23
CA ARG A 193 -13.60 -17.95 12.90
C ARG A 193 -13.05 -17.52 11.54
N PHE A 194 -11.85 -17.98 11.18
CA PHE A 194 -11.23 -17.73 9.88
C PHE A 194 -11.99 -18.41 8.74
N ILE A 195 -12.33 -19.69 8.93
CA ILE A 195 -13.16 -20.44 7.96
C ILE A 195 -14.54 -19.76 7.79
N LYS A 196 -15.16 -19.32 8.89
CA LYS A 196 -16.47 -18.64 8.88
C LYS A 196 -16.42 -17.31 8.14
N PHE A 197 -15.34 -16.54 8.28
CA PHE A 197 -15.14 -15.29 7.56
C PHE A 197 -15.26 -15.49 6.05
N TRP A 198 -14.44 -16.37 5.47
CA TRP A 198 -14.45 -16.62 4.04
C TRP A 198 -15.76 -17.24 3.53
N LYS A 199 -16.38 -18.14 4.30
CA LYS A 199 -17.71 -18.69 3.96
C LYS A 199 -18.78 -17.61 3.88
N ARG A 200 -18.75 -16.63 4.79
CA ARG A 200 -19.78 -15.57 4.89
C ARG A 200 -19.43 -14.26 4.19
N TYR A 201 -18.20 -14.11 3.69
CA TYR A 201 -17.75 -12.88 3.06
C TYR A 201 -18.63 -12.50 1.86
N LEU A 202 -19.22 -11.30 1.87
CA LEU A 202 -20.10 -10.82 0.81
C LEU A 202 -19.30 -10.01 -0.21
N LEU A 203 -19.20 -10.54 -1.43
CA LEU A 203 -18.48 -9.89 -2.54
C LEU A 203 -19.16 -8.58 -2.97
N SER A 204 -18.36 -7.60 -3.33
CA SER A 204 -18.80 -6.33 -3.92
C SER A 204 -17.69 -5.72 -4.77
N ASP A 205 -18.02 -4.96 -5.80
CA ASP A 205 -17.05 -4.17 -6.58
C ASP A 205 -16.82 -2.77 -6.00
N ILE A 206 -17.69 -2.35 -5.08
CA ILE A 206 -17.66 -1.05 -4.42
C ILE A 206 -16.49 -1.01 -3.44
N ARG A 207 -15.45 -0.24 -3.78
CA ARG A 207 -14.17 -0.24 -3.06
C ARG A 207 -14.31 -0.02 -1.54
N PRO A 208 -15.06 0.97 -1.02
CA PRO A 208 -15.24 1.12 0.42
C PRO A 208 -15.84 -0.11 1.12
N LYS A 209 -16.74 -0.85 0.46
CA LYS A 209 -17.29 -2.09 1.01
C LYS A 209 -16.23 -3.19 1.07
N VAL A 210 -15.36 -3.27 0.06
CA VAL A 210 -14.26 -4.23 0.01
C VAL A 210 -13.21 -3.91 1.07
N ILE A 211 -12.83 -2.65 1.23
CA ILE A 211 -11.89 -2.22 2.29
C ILE A 211 -12.47 -2.58 3.67
N HIS A 212 -13.71 -2.15 3.94
CA HIS A 212 -14.31 -2.31 5.27
C HIS A 212 -14.61 -3.78 5.62
N ARG A 213 -15.27 -4.52 4.71
CA ARG A 213 -15.65 -5.92 4.96
C ARG A 213 -14.50 -6.89 4.73
N GLY A 214 -13.62 -6.54 3.79
CA GLY A 214 -12.50 -7.35 3.33
C GLY A 214 -11.25 -7.02 4.12
N GLU A 215 -10.52 -5.98 3.76
CA GLU A 215 -9.19 -5.68 4.33
C GLU A 215 -9.22 -5.55 5.85
N MET A 216 -10.10 -4.68 6.36
CA MET A 216 -10.27 -4.46 7.80
C MET A 216 -10.91 -5.68 8.48
N GLY A 217 -11.93 -6.27 7.85
CA GLY A 217 -12.61 -7.47 8.37
C GLY A 217 -11.68 -8.68 8.50
N LEU A 218 -10.84 -8.92 7.51
CA LEU A 218 -9.83 -9.97 7.48
C LEU A 218 -8.80 -9.73 8.59
N SER A 219 -8.24 -8.53 8.70
CA SER A 219 -7.28 -8.19 9.75
C SER A 219 -7.86 -8.40 11.15
N LYS A 220 -9.12 -8.01 11.39
CA LYS A 220 -9.81 -8.28 12.66
C LYS A 220 -9.94 -9.78 12.95
N VAL A 221 -10.25 -10.59 11.93
CA VAL A 221 -10.37 -12.04 12.09
C VAL A 221 -9.01 -12.70 12.32
N LEU A 222 -7.94 -12.21 11.67
CA LEU A 222 -6.57 -12.70 11.86
C LEU A 222 -6.05 -12.40 13.26
N LYS A 223 -6.15 -11.14 13.72
CA LYS A 223 -5.80 -10.71 15.10
C LYS A 223 -6.55 -11.50 16.18
N ARG A 224 -7.78 -11.90 15.88
CA ARG A 224 -8.59 -12.74 16.78
C ARG A 224 -8.27 -14.23 16.65
N SER A 225 -7.60 -14.67 15.60
CA SER A 225 -7.33 -16.09 15.35
C SER A 225 -6.01 -16.57 15.93
N VAL A 226 -5.09 -15.65 16.20
CA VAL A 226 -3.77 -15.99 16.71
C VAL A 226 -3.77 -16.42 18.18
N SER A 227 -2.72 -17.12 18.59
CA SER A 227 -2.48 -17.54 19.97
C SER A 227 -2.25 -16.37 20.93
N SER A 228 -1.48 -15.37 20.50
CA SER A 228 -1.20 -14.14 21.27
C SER A 228 -1.03 -12.94 20.33
N PRO A 229 -1.20 -11.68 20.83
CA PRO A 229 -1.17 -10.49 19.98
C PRO A 229 0.14 -10.29 19.19
N ASP A 230 1.26 -10.72 19.75
CA ASP A 230 2.60 -10.64 19.14
C ASP A 230 2.82 -11.63 17.99
N MET A 231 1.89 -12.58 17.78
CA MET A 231 1.93 -13.51 16.65
C MET A 231 1.31 -12.96 15.36
N VAL A 232 0.85 -11.70 15.38
CA VAL A 232 0.52 -10.93 14.18
C VAL A 232 1.48 -9.76 14.06
N ASP A 233 2.18 -9.65 12.94
CA ASP A 233 3.08 -8.54 12.67
C ASP A 233 3.08 -8.16 11.17
N ALA A 234 3.81 -7.10 10.83
CA ALA A 234 4.18 -6.77 9.46
C ALA A 234 5.71 -6.81 9.28
N LEU A 235 6.17 -7.36 8.15
CA LEU A 235 7.60 -7.50 7.86
C LEU A 235 8.31 -6.14 7.79
N TYR A 236 7.61 -5.12 7.29
CA TYR A 236 8.06 -3.72 7.26
C TYR A 236 7.26 -2.86 8.24
N SER A 237 7.03 -3.38 9.45
CA SER A 237 6.26 -2.69 10.48
C SER A 237 6.88 -1.35 10.89
N THR A 238 6.05 -0.49 11.47
CA THR A 238 6.51 0.77 12.07
C THR A 238 7.56 0.54 13.16
N ASN A 239 7.42 -0.51 13.97
CA ASN A 239 8.39 -0.86 15.00
C ASN A 239 9.76 -1.19 14.40
N ARG A 240 9.78 -1.97 13.31
CA ARG A 240 11.02 -2.25 12.56
C ARG A 240 11.61 -0.95 12.01
N PHE A 241 10.81 -0.12 11.34
CA PHE A 241 11.30 1.13 10.77
C PHE A 241 11.91 2.06 11.84
N MET A 242 11.23 2.23 12.99
CA MET A 242 11.70 3.04 14.11
C MET A 242 13.07 2.55 14.61
N ARG A 243 13.22 1.25 14.82
CA ARG A 243 14.51 0.66 15.23
C ARG A 243 15.58 0.86 14.17
N ASP A 244 15.25 0.62 12.90
CA ASP A 244 16.23 0.64 11.81
C ASP A 244 16.69 2.09 11.53
N ILE A 245 15.81 3.10 11.59
CA ILE A 245 16.15 4.51 11.33
C ILE A 245 16.91 5.18 12.49
N GLN A 246 16.70 4.71 13.73
CA GLN A 246 17.48 5.14 14.89
C GLN A 246 18.95 4.73 14.77
N ASN A 247 19.22 3.59 14.12
CA ASN A 247 20.56 2.98 14.05
C ASN A 247 21.23 3.11 12.68
N SER A 248 20.62 3.81 11.72
CA SER A 248 21.15 3.97 10.36
C SER A 248 21.04 5.41 9.87
N ASP A 249 22.19 6.05 9.69
CA ASP A 249 22.28 7.39 9.09
C ASP A 249 21.92 7.38 7.60
N ASP A 250 22.26 6.29 6.90
CA ASP A 250 21.86 6.07 5.51
C ASP A 250 20.33 6.00 5.37
N LEU A 251 19.65 5.25 6.24
CA LEU A 251 18.18 5.17 6.20
C LEU A 251 17.53 6.51 6.58
N LEU A 252 18.08 7.22 7.57
CA LEU A 252 17.60 8.56 7.94
C LEU A 252 17.72 9.51 6.75
N ASP A 253 18.87 9.56 6.11
CA ASP A 253 19.12 10.42 4.97
C ASP A 253 18.25 10.05 3.75
N ILE A 254 18.14 8.76 3.41
CA ILE A 254 17.26 8.27 2.35
C ILE A 254 15.80 8.61 2.65
N SER A 255 15.36 8.50 3.90
CA SER A 255 14.00 8.85 4.30
C SER A 255 13.67 10.33 4.06
N ILE A 256 14.67 11.22 4.15
CA ILE A 256 14.55 12.66 3.89
C ILE A 256 14.55 12.91 2.38
N ARG A 257 15.59 12.43 1.67
CA ARG A 257 15.75 12.60 0.22
C ARG A 257 14.56 12.06 -0.57
N ASN A 258 14.14 10.86 -0.20
CA ASN A 258 13.13 10.11 -0.92
C ASN A 258 11.73 10.25 -0.30
N ALA A 259 11.55 11.24 0.58
CA ALA A 259 10.22 11.61 1.08
C ALA A 259 9.26 11.91 -0.09
N ARG A 260 8.02 11.46 0.07
CA ARG A 260 6.94 11.69 -0.90
C ARG A 260 6.65 13.18 -1.02
N THR A 261 6.59 13.67 -2.25
CA THR A 261 6.46 15.10 -2.56
C THR A 261 5.08 15.49 -3.06
N CYS A 262 4.29 14.58 -3.63
CA CYS A 262 2.97 14.91 -4.14
C CYS A 262 2.05 15.52 -3.06
N SER A 263 1.30 16.57 -3.40
CA SER A 263 0.40 17.29 -2.49
C SER A 263 -1.09 17.00 -2.72
N LEU A 264 -1.43 16.13 -3.68
CA LEU A 264 -2.84 15.86 -4.03
C LEU A 264 -3.59 15.08 -2.95
N VAL A 265 -2.87 14.34 -2.09
CA VAL A 265 -3.43 13.70 -0.89
C VAL A 265 -2.93 14.42 0.36
N ASP A 266 -3.85 14.63 1.30
CA ASP A 266 -3.61 15.36 2.55
C ASP A 266 -2.98 14.46 3.63
N TRP A 267 -1.86 13.82 3.26
CA TRP A 267 -1.05 13.03 4.18
C TRP A 267 0.16 13.84 4.62
N LYS A 268 0.52 13.71 5.90
CA LYS A 268 1.73 14.27 6.48
C LYS A 268 2.94 13.94 5.61
N ARG A 269 3.80 14.93 5.39
CA ARG A 269 5.04 14.81 4.63
C ARG A 269 6.14 15.52 5.40
N LEU A 270 7.36 15.03 5.25
CA LEU A 270 8.52 15.78 5.71
C LEU A 270 8.71 17.01 4.83
N SER A 271 8.94 18.15 5.46
CA SER A 271 9.39 19.38 4.81
C SER A 271 10.39 20.11 5.71
N ALA A 272 11.28 20.89 5.12
CA ALA A 272 12.20 21.76 5.86
C ALA A 272 11.44 22.63 6.88
N LYS A 273 10.31 23.22 6.45
CA LYS A 273 9.42 24.00 7.31
C LYS A 273 8.89 23.20 8.50
N SER A 274 8.34 21.99 8.27
CA SER A 274 7.81 21.18 9.37
C SER A 274 8.88 20.78 10.39
N VAL A 275 10.13 20.60 9.94
CA VAL A 275 11.25 20.31 10.84
C VAL A 275 11.65 21.54 11.63
N LEU A 276 11.72 22.72 11.00
CA LEU A 276 11.97 23.99 11.69
C LEU A 276 10.88 24.29 12.72
N ASP A 277 9.61 24.23 12.33
CA ASP A 277 8.47 24.48 13.21
C ASP A 277 8.48 23.54 14.44
N ALA A 278 8.84 22.27 14.25
CA ALA A 278 8.97 21.31 15.33
C ALA A 278 10.18 21.64 16.23
N SER A 279 11.32 22.00 15.64
CA SER A 279 12.53 22.34 16.38
C SER A 279 12.33 23.59 17.25
N LEU A 280 11.68 24.63 16.71
CA LEU A 280 11.32 25.83 17.44
C LEU A 280 10.42 25.50 18.64
N LYS A 281 9.39 24.67 18.44
CA LYS A 281 8.46 24.27 19.51
C LYS A 281 9.09 23.40 20.59
N SER A 282 10.04 22.54 20.22
CA SER A 282 10.64 21.56 21.12
C SER A 282 11.83 22.10 21.91
N PHE A 283 12.61 23.02 21.33
CA PHE A 283 13.90 23.44 21.90
C PHE A 283 13.99 24.93 22.25
N ILE A 284 13.07 25.78 21.77
CA ILE A 284 13.06 27.20 22.14
C ILE A 284 11.99 27.45 23.21
N ALA A 285 12.43 27.92 24.38
CA ALA A 285 11.57 28.51 25.40
C ALA A 285 11.83 30.03 25.48
N PRO A 286 10.80 30.86 25.73
CA PRO A 286 11.00 32.28 25.95
C PRO A 286 11.89 32.48 27.20
N LYS A 287 12.98 33.24 27.04
CA LYS A 287 13.96 33.49 28.11
C LYS A 287 13.39 34.35 29.26
N TYR A 288 12.25 35.00 29.05
CA TYR A 288 11.51 35.78 30.04
C TYR A 288 10.00 35.65 29.80
N GLU A 289 9.19 35.55 30.87
CA GLU A 289 7.74 35.73 30.78
C GLU A 289 7.43 37.18 30.42
N THR A 290 7.30 37.49 29.14
CA THR A 290 6.65 38.73 28.72
C THR A 290 5.15 38.59 29.00
N ARG A 291 4.71 39.14 30.15
CA ARG A 291 3.32 39.58 30.33
C ARG A 291 2.98 40.50 29.14
N GLY A 292 2.16 39.99 28.23
CA GLY A 292 1.51 40.79 27.20
C GLY A 292 2.35 41.06 25.95
N ALA A 293 2.52 40.06 25.09
CA ALA A 293 2.58 40.28 23.65
C ALA A 293 2.29 38.96 22.93
N GLN A 294 1.14 38.89 22.26
CA GLN A 294 0.92 37.93 21.18
C GLN A 294 1.91 38.24 20.06
N ALA A 295 3.09 37.63 20.13
CA ALA A 295 4.01 37.56 19.00
C ALA A 295 3.40 36.61 17.96
N LYS A 296 2.55 37.17 17.09
CA LYS A 296 2.27 36.58 15.78
C LYS A 296 3.61 36.43 15.07
N VAL A 297 4.01 35.18 14.84
CA VAL A 297 5.09 34.84 13.91
C VAL A 297 4.53 35.02 12.50
N ASP A 298 4.35 36.27 12.09
CA ASP A 298 4.17 36.67 10.68
C ASP A 298 5.52 37.23 10.21
N ALA A 299 6.45 36.33 9.88
CA ALA A 299 7.60 36.69 9.06
C ALA A 299 7.16 36.61 7.59
N THR A 300 6.66 37.72 7.07
CA THR A 300 6.23 37.86 5.68
C THR A 300 7.41 38.26 4.78
N LEU A 301 7.64 37.44 3.73
CA LEU A 301 8.15 37.78 2.40
C LEU A 301 9.59 38.27 2.14
N GLU A 302 10.42 38.64 3.13
CA GLU A 302 11.84 38.98 2.85
C GLU A 302 12.80 37.77 2.75
N GLU A 303 12.36 36.55 3.07
CA GLU A 303 13.22 35.36 3.17
C GLU A 303 13.59 34.66 1.84
N LEU A 304 13.03 35.08 0.70
CA LEU A 304 13.19 34.37 -0.58
C LEU A 304 14.61 34.46 -1.21
N ASN A 305 15.48 35.35 -0.72
CA ASN A 305 16.86 35.49 -1.19
C ASN A 305 17.89 34.58 -0.48
N HIS A 306 17.47 33.79 0.52
CA HIS A 306 18.33 32.86 1.27
C HIS A 306 17.78 31.42 1.26
N ASN A 307 17.42 30.90 0.09
CA ASN A 307 16.93 29.52 -0.01
C ASN A 307 18.10 28.53 0.07
N MET A 308 18.12 27.70 1.12
CA MET A 308 19.06 26.60 1.25
C MET A 308 18.44 25.28 0.78
N PHE A 309 19.16 24.53 -0.05
CA PHE A 309 18.71 23.21 -0.51
C PHE A 309 18.88 22.17 0.62
N VAL A 310 17.76 21.57 1.04
CA VAL A 310 17.75 20.52 2.07
C VAL A 310 17.56 19.17 1.38
N GLY A 311 18.70 18.55 1.03
CA GLY A 311 18.74 17.30 0.29
C GLY A 311 19.11 16.07 1.11
N GLY A 312 18.97 16.09 2.44
CA GLY A 312 19.43 15.00 3.30
C GLY A 312 19.56 15.44 4.76
N TYR A 313 20.03 14.55 5.63
CA TYR A 313 20.12 14.86 7.06
C TYR A 313 21.11 15.99 7.34
N GLN A 314 22.25 16.03 6.64
CA GLN A 314 23.21 17.13 6.79
C GLN A 314 22.59 18.50 6.46
N GLY A 315 21.84 18.60 5.36
CA GLY A 315 21.14 19.84 5.02
C GLY A 315 20.05 20.23 6.02
N VAL A 316 19.44 19.26 6.71
CA VAL A 316 18.51 19.54 7.83
C VAL A 316 19.28 20.11 9.03
N LYS A 317 20.44 19.53 9.37
CA LYS A 317 21.30 20.06 10.44
C LYS A 317 21.75 21.48 10.15
N ASP A 318 22.24 21.73 8.94
CA ASP A 318 22.71 23.05 8.51
C ASP A 318 21.57 24.09 8.58
N LEU A 319 20.35 23.68 8.25
CA LEU A 319 19.16 24.53 8.30
C LEU A 319 18.84 24.95 9.73
N ILE A 320 18.79 23.97 10.64
CA ILE A 320 18.48 24.21 12.05
C ILE A 320 19.59 25.03 12.70
N ARG A 321 20.85 24.70 12.43
CA ARG A 321 22.02 25.42 12.93
C ARG A 321 22.01 26.88 12.48
N HIS A 322 21.72 27.17 11.21
CA HIS A 322 21.70 28.55 10.71
C HIS A 322 20.48 29.36 11.18
N LYS A 323 19.31 28.73 11.39
CA LYS A 323 18.05 29.46 11.64
C LYS A 323 17.61 29.51 13.10
N ILE A 324 18.09 28.61 13.96
CA ILE A 324 17.53 28.40 15.31
C ILE A 324 18.58 28.58 16.42
N PHE A 325 19.77 28.02 16.26
CA PHE A 325 20.78 27.99 17.32
C PHE A 325 21.99 28.85 16.97
N ASN A 326 22.67 29.40 17.99
CA ASN A 326 24.07 29.77 17.84
C ASN A 326 24.91 28.51 18.07
N ASP A 327 26.08 28.39 17.44
CA ASP A 327 26.90 27.15 17.42
C ASP A 327 27.11 26.46 18.78
N GLU A 328 27.06 27.21 19.89
CA GLU A 328 27.28 26.69 21.25
C GLU A 328 26.08 25.93 21.87
N SER A 329 24.85 26.08 21.35
CA SER A 329 23.63 25.45 21.92
C SER A 329 23.05 24.30 21.09
N PHE A 330 23.76 23.87 20.04
CA PHE A 330 23.32 22.84 19.11
C PHE A 330 23.69 21.43 19.62
N GLU A 331 22.72 20.68 20.14
CA GLU A 331 22.91 19.26 20.47
C GLU A 331 22.45 18.35 19.32
N GLU A 332 23.41 17.76 18.60
CA GLU A 332 23.14 16.96 17.41
C GLU A 332 22.23 15.74 17.68
N LYS A 333 22.39 15.10 18.84
CA LYS A 333 21.58 13.94 19.22
C LYS A 333 20.10 14.30 19.36
N SER A 334 19.80 15.40 20.05
CA SER A 334 18.44 15.89 20.26
C SER A 334 17.74 16.22 18.93
N ILE A 335 18.47 16.81 17.98
CA ILE A 335 17.95 17.08 16.64
C ILE A 335 17.72 15.79 15.86
N ARG A 336 18.65 14.83 15.96
CA ARG A 336 18.49 13.52 15.32
C ARG A 336 17.21 12.84 15.80
N ASP A 337 17.00 12.81 17.11
CA ASP A 337 15.84 12.17 17.75
C ASP A 337 14.52 12.86 17.33
N LEU A 338 14.52 14.19 17.20
CA LEU A 338 13.36 14.92 16.69
C LEU A 338 13.06 14.56 15.22
N VAL A 339 14.07 14.57 14.35
CA VAL A 339 13.88 14.25 12.92
C VAL A 339 13.42 12.81 12.75
N VAL A 340 14.01 11.87 13.50
CA VAL A 340 13.57 10.47 13.54
C VAL A 340 12.10 10.38 13.95
N SER A 341 11.70 11.08 15.02
CA SER A 341 10.31 11.06 15.50
C SER A 341 9.33 11.54 14.43
N ILE A 342 9.66 12.65 13.75
CA ILE A 342 8.85 13.16 12.63
C ILE A 342 8.75 12.13 11.51
N GLN A 343 9.85 11.45 11.18
CA GLN A 343 9.85 10.44 10.12
C GLN A 343 9.05 9.20 10.48
N VAL A 344 9.07 8.76 11.73
CA VAL A 344 8.22 7.66 12.20
C VAL A 344 6.73 8.04 12.09
N GLU A 345 6.35 9.27 12.45
CA GLU A 345 4.98 9.75 12.29
C GLU A 345 4.56 9.84 10.81
N VAL A 346 5.46 10.31 9.94
CA VAL A 346 5.25 10.29 8.47
C VAL A 346 5.07 8.86 7.97
N TYR A 347 5.86 7.91 8.48
CA TYR A 347 5.80 6.50 8.11
C TYR A 347 4.47 5.85 8.48
N MET A 348 3.89 6.27 9.61
CA MET A 348 2.57 5.84 10.11
C MET A 348 1.38 6.57 9.46
N THR A 349 1.60 7.46 8.49
CA THR A 349 0.49 8.23 7.91
C THR A 349 -0.09 7.55 6.67
N GLY A 350 -1.42 7.38 6.64
CA GLY A 350 -2.13 6.87 5.48
C GLY A 350 -1.79 5.42 5.18
N SER A 351 -1.59 5.10 3.89
CA SER A 351 -1.18 3.77 3.46
C SER A 351 0.34 3.66 3.37
N GLN A 352 0.96 2.88 4.25
CA GLN A 352 2.42 2.78 4.39
C GLN A 352 3.14 2.50 3.06
N ILE A 353 2.64 1.55 2.27
CA ILE A 353 3.22 1.18 0.97
C ILE A 353 3.16 2.30 -0.09
N HIS A 354 2.19 3.21 0.02
CA HIS A 354 2.11 4.37 -0.88
C HIS A 354 2.87 5.57 -0.31
N GLN A 355 2.76 5.83 1.00
CA GLN A 355 3.40 6.97 1.65
C GLN A 355 4.93 6.85 1.61
N ASN A 356 5.45 5.64 1.78
CA ASN A 356 6.87 5.37 1.99
C ASN A 356 7.49 4.51 0.88
N ALA A 357 6.91 4.47 -0.31
CA ALA A 357 7.29 3.53 -1.37
C ALA A 357 8.81 3.50 -1.65
N ALA A 358 9.44 4.67 -1.77
CA ALA A 358 10.87 4.76 -2.06
C ALA A 358 11.74 4.34 -0.86
N VAL A 359 11.30 4.60 0.38
CA VAL A 359 11.99 4.17 1.60
C VAL A 359 11.86 2.67 1.80
N LEU A 360 10.67 2.11 1.53
CA LEU A 360 10.42 0.67 1.62
C LEU A 360 11.25 -0.15 0.64
N ILE A 361 11.41 0.34 -0.60
CA ILE A 361 12.29 -0.29 -1.60
C ILE A 361 13.74 -0.28 -1.10
N HIS A 362 14.19 0.82 -0.48
CA HIS A 362 15.52 0.90 0.13
C HIS A 362 15.70 -0.09 1.27
N MET A 363 14.67 -0.25 2.13
CA MET A 363 14.63 -1.27 3.18
C MET A 363 14.53 -2.71 2.65
N GLY A 364 14.38 -2.90 1.33
CA GLY A 364 14.37 -4.19 0.66
C GLY A 364 12.99 -4.75 0.34
N LEU A 365 11.89 -3.99 0.50
CA LEU A 365 10.55 -4.44 0.10
C LEU A 365 10.46 -4.52 -1.43
N PRO A 366 10.24 -5.70 -2.04
CA PRO A 366 10.25 -5.83 -3.50
C PRO A 366 8.90 -5.47 -4.14
N LEU A 367 8.07 -4.65 -3.48
CA LEU A 367 6.68 -4.40 -3.86
C LEU A 367 6.43 -2.91 -4.10
N VAL A 368 5.85 -2.57 -5.25
CA VAL A 368 5.42 -1.20 -5.56
C VAL A 368 3.95 -1.16 -5.97
N LYS A 369 3.14 -0.29 -5.36
CA LYS A 369 1.72 -0.12 -5.72
C LYS A 369 1.56 0.51 -7.10
N LEU A 370 0.80 -0.17 -7.96
CA LEU A 370 0.57 0.27 -9.34
C LEU A 370 -0.48 1.39 -9.49
N ASP A 371 -1.25 1.70 -8.44
CA ASP A 371 -2.25 2.77 -8.48
C ASP A 371 -1.77 4.09 -7.87
N GLY A 372 -0.49 4.22 -7.49
CA GLY A 372 0.02 5.43 -6.84
C GLY A 372 -0.11 6.71 -7.66
N LEU A 373 0.23 6.70 -8.97
CA LEU A 373 -0.01 7.84 -9.87
C LEU A 373 -1.52 8.05 -10.11
N TYR A 374 -2.25 6.97 -10.42
CA TYR A 374 -3.68 7.02 -10.68
C TYR A 374 -4.47 7.65 -9.53
N ARG A 375 -4.09 7.36 -8.28
CA ARG A 375 -4.71 7.88 -7.05
C ARG A 375 -4.20 9.26 -6.63
N GLY A 376 -3.16 9.77 -7.29
CA GLY A 376 -2.54 11.05 -6.94
C GLY A 376 -1.67 10.99 -5.68
N VAL A 377 -1.28 9.79 -5.24
CA VAL A 377 -0.32 9.65 -4.13
C VAL A 377 1.09 9.94 -4.61
N PHE A 378 1.42 9.53 -5.84
CA PHE A 378 2.67 9.83 -6.52
C PHE A 378 2.50 10.98 -7.51
N ASN A 379 3.54 11.79 -7.65
CA ASN A 379 3.81 12.57 -8.86
C ASN A 379 4.97 11.92 -9.64
N ILE A 380 5.44 12.56 -10.72
CA ILE A 380 6.55 12.04 -11.53
C ILE A 380 7.87 11.97 -10.74
N SER A 381 8.12 12.93 -9.84
CA SER A 381 9.31 12.91 -8.96
C SER A 381 9.27 11.70 -8.03
N ASP A 382 8.12 11.42 -7.40
CA ASP A 382 7.93 10.27 -6.52
C ASP A 382 8.12 8.95 -7.28
N MET A 383 7.57 8.85 -8.50
CA MET A 383 7.80 7.70 -9.38
C MET A 383 9.30 7.49 -9.65
N ASN A 384 10.04 8.55 -9.98
CA ASN A 384 11.46 8.47 -10.28
C ASN A 384 12.30 8.10 -9.04
N LYS A 385 11.94 8.60 -7.85
CA LYS A 385 12.57 8.22 -6.57
C LYS A 385 12.43 6.72 -6.28
N VAL A 386 11.29 6.12 -6.65
CA VAL A 386 11.07 4.67 -6.52
C VAL A 386 11.84 3.92 -7.60
N SER A 387 11.66 4.29 -8.87
CA SER A 387 12.14 3.49 -10.00
C SER A 387 13.66 3.57 -10.20
N SER A 388 14.31 4.66 -9.79
CA SER A 388 15.78 4.81 -9.85
C SER A 388 16.55 3.85 -8.94
N GLN A 389 15.89 3.26 -7.94
CA GLN A 389 16.48 2.29 -7.02
C GLN A 389 16.42 0.84 -7.53
N LEU A 390 15.77 0.62 -8.67
CA LEU A 390 15.48 -0.69 -9.24
C LEU A 390 16.44 -1.04 -10.37
N PRO A 391 16.64 -2.34 -10.66
CA PRO A 391 17.32 -2.79 -11.87
C PRO A 391 16.67 -2.22 -13.14
N GLU A 392 17.46 -2.04 -14.20
CA GLU A 392 17.04 -1.34 -15.43
C GLU A 392 15.72 -1.87 -16.03
N THR A 393 15.61 -3.19 -16.14
CA THR A 393 14.41 -3.86 -16.65
C THR A 393 13.20 -3.55 -15.78
N ASP A 394 13.35 -3.65 -14.45
CA ASP A 394 12.26 -3.38 -13.52
C ASP A 394 11.85 -1.91 -13.53
N ARG A 395 12.83 -1.00 -13.60
CA ARG A 395 12.61 0.43 -13.71
C ARG A 395 11.75 0.77 -14.92
N THR A 396 12.11 0.25 -16.08
CA THR A 396 11.42 0.50 -17.35
C THR A 396 10.00 -0.09 -17.34
N GLU A 397 9.85 -1.34 -16.89
CA GLU A 397 8.55 -2.00 -16.80
C GLU A 397 7.60 -1.28 -15.82
N LEU A 398 8.10 -0.92 -14.63
CA LEU A 398 7.31 -0.22 -13.61
C LEU A 398 6.86 1.16 -14.09
N GLN A 399 7.77 1.96 -14.67
CA GLN A 399 7.43 3.30 -15.18
C GLN A 399 6.34 3.23 -16.23
N ARG A 400 6.43 2.28 -17.17
CA ARG A 400 5.39 2.06 -18.18
C ARG A 400 4.04 1.75 -17.55
N LEU A 401 3.99 0.81 -16.61
CA LEU A 401 2.74 0.41 -15.95
C LEU A 401 2.08 1.55 -15.15
N LEU A 402 2.89 2.39 -14.50
CA LEU A 402 2.41 3.55 -13.77
C LEU A 402 1.88 4.65 -14.72
N LEU A 403 2.61 4.94 -15.79
CA LEU A 403 2.25 5.98 -16.77
C LEU A 403 1.02 5.61 -17.62
N ASP A 404 0.76 4.32 -17.84
CA ASP A 404 -0.45 3.84 -18.52
C ASP A 404 -1.75 4.20 -17.76
N ARG A 405 -1.64 4.59 -16.48
CA ARG A 405 -2.77 5.00 -15.62
C ARG A 405 -2.52 6.36 -14.97
N PRO A 406 -2.57 7.46 -15.75
CA PRO A 406 -2.37 8.81 -15.22
C PRO A 406 -3.44 9.18 -14.18
N PHE A 407 -3.19 10.26 -13.44
CA PHE A 407 -4.05 10.69 -12.33
C PHE A 407 -5.54 10.77 -12.72
N GLY A 408 -6.36 10.02 -11.99
CA GLY A 408 -7.81 9.91 -12.23
C GLY A 408 -8.54 11.24 -12.12
N GLY A 409 -8.06 12.15 -11.28
CA GLY A 409 -8.68 13.47 -11.07
C GLY A 409 -8.65 14.38 -12.32
N VAL A 410 -7.73 14.13 -13.25
CA VAL A 410 -7.62 14.88 -14.51
C VAL A 410 -8.24 14.12 -15.68
N THR A 411 -8.20 12.78 -15.65
CA THR A 411 -8.66 11.94 -16.76
C THR A 411 -10.14 11.57 -16.71
N LEU A 412 -10.74 11.53 -15.52
CA LEU A 412 -12.16 11.20 -15.34
C LEU A 412 -13.05 12.44 -15.41
N LYS A 413 -14.28 12.26 -15.88
CA LYS A 413 -15.29 13.33 -16.01
C LYS A 413 -16.63 12.93 -15.42
N LYS A 414 -17.45 13.93 -15.06
CA LYS A 414 -18.84 13.77 -14.60
C LYS A 414 -18.93 12.81 -13.39
N TRP A 415 -19.87 11.87 -13.41
CA TRP A 415 -20.09 10.92 -12.32
C TRP A 415 -18.86 10.07 -11.99
N LYS A 416 -17.98 9.76 -12.97
CA LYS A 416 -16.77 8.97 -12.72
C LYS A 416 -15.77 9.74 -11.86
N LEU A 417 -15.62 11.04 -12.10
CA LEU A 417 -14.76 11.92 -11.30
C LEU A 417 -15.29 12.02 -9.86
N GLU A 418 -16.59 12.22 -9.68
CA GLU A 418 -17.23 12.26 -8.35
C GLU A 418 -17.06 10.92 -7.60
N ALA A 419 -17.21 9.79 -8.30
CA ALA A 419 -16.98 8.47 -7.74
C ALA A 419 -15.50 8.25 -7.35
N PHE A 420 -14.57 8.72 -8.18
CA PHE A 420 -13.13 8.64 -7.94
C PHE A 420 -12.71 9.48 -6.73
N ASN A 421 -13.15 10.73 -6.65
CA ASN A 421 -12.85 11.65 -5.54
C ASN A 421 -13.36 11.13 -4.18
N ARG A 422 -14.39 10.28 -4.19
CA ARG A 422 -14.93 9.61 -2.99
C ARG A 422 -14.37 8.22 -2.75
N GLY A 423 -13.40 7.79 -3.56
CA GLY A 423 -12.75 6.48 -3.45
C GLY A 423 -13.65 5.28 -3.76
N TRP A 424 -14.74 5.46 -4.50
CA TRP A 424 -15.70 4.39 -4.84
C TRP A 424 -15.25 3.47 -5.97
N LEU A 425 -14.39 4.00 -6.86
CA LEU A 425 -13.80 3.28 -8.00
C LEU A 425 -12.48 2.58 -7.66
#